data_AF-A0A979GA63-F1
#
_entry.id   AF-A0A979GA63-F1
#
_cell.length_a   1.000
_cell.length_b   1.000
_cell.length_c   1.000
_cell.angle_alpha   90.00
_cell.angle_beta   90.00
_cell.angle_gamma   90.00
#
_symmetry.space_group_name_H-M   'P 1'
#
loop_
_entity.id
_entity.type
_entity.pdbx_description
1 polymer ?
#
loop_
_entity_poly.entity_id
_entity_poly.type
_entity_poly.pdbx_seq_one_letter_code
_entity_poly.pdbx_strand_id
1 'polypeptide(L)'
;MNVYAEKLQPSVGFRKQAIKVISTIVLFLITYLILLAASVAFAVLCCYIGCWLATKVPGVMTIIAGLGLLVLGGAVVFFMVKFVFTVSKDEKEARVETNETNTRFPKKIYLSQDVNACVFYHSSFWSMFPAYSEEP
;
A
#
# COMPACT_ATOMS: atom_id res chain seq x y z
N MET A 1 1.80 42.99 -0.20
CA MET A 1 2.72 42.16 0.60
C MET A 1 3.60 41.39 -0.38
N ASN A 2 4.81 41.87 -0.67
CA ASN A 2 5.73 41.20 -1.60
C ASN A 2 6.34 40.01 -0.88
N VAL A 3 5.88 38.80 -1.20
CA VAL A 3 6.49 37.56 -0.75
C VAL A 3 7.78 37.40 -1.55
N TYR A 4 8.93 37.59 -0.89
CA TYR A 4 10.24 37.42 -1.51
C TYR A 4 10.39 35.98 -2.02
N ALA A 5 10.43 35.80 -3.34
CA ALA A 5 10.49 34.49 -4.00
C ALA A 5 11.70 33.63 -3.56
N GLU A 6 12.76 34.28 -3.08
CA GLU A 6 13.97 33.62 -2.58
C GLU A 6 13.74 32.78 -1.31
N LYS A 7 12.74 33.14 -0.47
CA LYS A 7 12.36 32.40 0.73
C LYS A 7 11.47 31.18 0.46
N LEU A 8 11.08 30.95 -0.80
CA LEU A 8 10.32 29.76 -1.23
C LEU A 8 11.22 28.61 -1.70
N GLN A 9 12.54 28.80 -1.73
CA GLN A 9 13.45 27.73 -2.12
C GLN A 9 13.62 26.72 -0.98
N PRO A 10 13.38 25.42 -1.21
CA PRO A 10 13.53 24.40 -0.19
C PRO A 10 14.99 24.30 0.27
N SER A 11 15.21 24.20 1.58
CA SER A 11 16.57 24.06 2.10
C SER A 11 17.23 22.77 1.58
N VAL A 12 18.55 22.80 1.40
CA VAL A 12 19.33 21.62 0.97
C VAL A 12 19.13 20.40 1.87
N GLY A 13 18.83 20.61 3.16
CA GLY A 13 18.48 19.55 4.11
C GLY A 13 17.13 18.89 3.79
N PHE A 14 16.10 19.70 3.49
CA PHE A 14 14.79 19.18 3.07
C PHE A 14 14.87 18.42 1.75
N ARG A 15 15.63 18.93 0.77
CA ARG A 15 15.82 18.24 -0.52
C ARG A 15 16.46 16.86 -0.34
N LYS A 16 17.44 16.74 0.55
CA LYS A 16 18.12 15.46 0.83
C LYS A 16 17.18 14.42 1.45
N GLN A 17 16.31 14.86 2.36
CA GLN A 17 15.28 13.99 2.95
C GLN A 17 14.22 13.60 1.92
N ALA A 18 13.71 14.55 1.12
CA ALA A 18 12.74 14.27 0.07
C ALA A 18 13.28 13.27 -0.96
N ILE A 19 14.54 13.42 -1.41
CA ILE A 19 15.19 12.47 -2.33
C ILE A 19 15.29 11.08 -1.69
N LYS A 20 15.65 10.99 -0.40
CA LYS A 20 15.72 9.70 0.30
C LYS A 20 14.36 9.00 0.29
N VAL A 21 13.30 9.73 0.63
CA VAL A 21 11.93 9.18 0.62
C VAL A 21 11.57 8.73 -0.79
N ILE A 22 11.69 9.60 -1.80
CA ILE A 22 11.39 9.30 -3.22
C ILE A 22 12.17 8.07 -3.69
N SER A 23 13.44 7.93 -3.33
CA SER A 23 14.25 6.77 -3.71
C SER A 23 13.71 5.46 -3.13
N THR A 24 13.22 5.48 -1.89
CA THR A 24 12.56 4.32 -1.27
C THR A 24 11.25 3.99 -1.98
N ILE A 25 10.45 5.01 -2.36
CA ILE A 25 9.20 4.81 -3.13
C ILE A 25 9.48 4.10 -4.45
N VAL A 26 10.48 4.60 -5.18
CA VAL A 26 10.84 4.06 -6.50
C VAL A 26 11.36 2.63 -6.36
N LEU A 27 12.24 2.37 -5.39
CA LEU A 27 12.76 1.02 -5.13
C LEU A 27 11.65 0.04 -4.75
N PHE A 28 10.70 0.47 -3.92
CA PHE A 28 9.52 -0.30 -3.58
C PHE A 28 8.70 -0.64 -4.84
N LEU A 29 8.45 0.32 -5.73
CA LEU A 29 7.70 0.12 -6.97
C LEU A 29 8.38 -0.88 -7.91
N ILE A 30 9.70 -0.75 -8.10
CA ILE A 30 10.47 -1.69 -8.95
C ILE A 30 10.41 -3.10 -8.37
N THR A 31 10.63 -3.24 -7.06
CA THR A 31 10.59 -4.54 -6.38
C THR A 31 9.20 -5.17 -6.48
N TYR A 32 8.14 -4.38 -6.34
CA TYR A 32 6.77 -4.83 -6.53
C TYR A 32 6.51 -5.33 -7.95
N LEU A 33 6.95 -4.61 -8.99
CA LEU A 33 6.80 -5.06 -10.38
C LEU A 33 7.54 -6.37 -10.66
N ILE A 34 8.73 -6.55 -10.08
CA ILE A 34 9.49 -7.80 -10.17
C ILE A 34 8.73 -8.94 -9.49
N LEU A 35 8.21 -8.72 -8.28
CA LEU A 35 7.43 -9.72 -7.55
C LEU A 35 6.13 -10.08 -8.28
N LEU A 36 5.46 -9.09 -8.89
CA LEU A 36 4.27 -9.31 -9.71
C LEU A 36 4.62 -10.21 -10.91
N ALA A 37 5.65 -9.87 -11.68
CA ALA A 37 6.10 -10.68 -12.81
C ALA A 37 6.51 -12.10 -12.37
N ALA A 38 7.22 -12.23 -11.24
CA ALA A 38 7.61 -13.50 -10.67
C ALA A 38 6.39 -14.35 -10.26
N SER A 39 5.36 -13.73 -9.67
CA SER A 39 4.12 -14.44 -9.30
C SER A 39 3.36 -14.96 -10.51
N VAL A 40 3.29 -14.17 -11.59
CA VAL A 40 2.65 -14.59 -12.84
C VAL A 40 3.43 -15.75 -13.47
N ALA A 41 4.76 -15.65 -13.53
CA ALA A 41 5.61 -16.73 -14.02
C ALA A 41 5.45 -18.01 -13.18
N PHE A 42 5.41 -17.87 -11.85
CA PHE A 42 5.18 -18.97 -10.92
C PHE A 42 3.82 -19.62 -11.13
N ALA A 43 2.75 -18.84 -11.33
CA ALA A 43 1.42 -19.38 -11.63
C ALA A 43 1.39 -20.18 -12.95
N VAL A 44 2.05 -19.69 -14.01
CA VAL A 44 2.18 -20.43 -15.28
C VAL A 44 2.95 -21.74 -15.08
N LEU A 45 4.03 -21.71 -14.28
CA LEU A 45 4.79 -22.90 -13.90
C LEU A 45 3.92 -23.92 -13.16
N CYS A 46 3.13 -23.46 -12.19
CA CYS A 46 2.16 -24.28 -11.46
C CYS A 46 1.12 -24.91 -12.40
N CYS A 47 0.58 -24.15 -13.35
CA CYS A 47 -0.34 -24.68 -14.37
C CYS A 47 0.33 -25.75 -15.24
N TYR A 48 1.55 -25.48 -15.73
CA TYR A 48 2.29 -26.40 -16.59
C TYR A 48 2.61 -27.71 -15.86
N ILE A 49 3.15 -27.62 -14.63
CA ILE A 49 3.47 -28.79 -13.80
C ILE A 49 2.19 -29.55 -13.43
N GLY A 50 1.10 -28.85 -13.09
CA GLY A 50 -0.18 -29.49 -12.75
C GLY A 50 -0.75 -30.30 -13.91
N CYS A 51 -0.76 -29.75 -15.12
CA CYS A 51 -1.18 -30.47 -16.33
C CYS A 51 -0.25 -31.63 -16.70
N TRP A 52 1.06 -31.44 -16.56
CA TRP A 52 2.04 -32.50 -16.82
C TRP A 52 1.90 -33.67 -15.84
N LEU A 53 1.69 -33.38 -14.56
CA LEU A 53 1.50 -34.37 -13.51
C LEU A 53 0.20 -35.17 -13.72
N ALA A 54 -0.89 -34.50 -14.11
CA ALA A 54 -2.19 -35.13 -14.35
C ALA A 54 -2.19 -36.11 -15.53
N THR A 55 -1.32 -35.92 -16.52
CA THR A 55 -1.28 -36.77 -17.74
C THR A 55 -0.34 -37.95 -17.65
N LYS A 56 0.72 -37.90 -16.81
CA LYS A 56 1.74 -38.96 -16.72
C LYS A 56 1.48 -40.01 -15.65
N VAL A 57 0.85 -39.64 -14.54
CA VAL A 57 0.53 -40.57 -13.44
C VAL A 57 -0.92 -40.32 -13.01
N PRO A 58 -1.91 -40.87 -13.72
CA PRO A 58 -3.30 -40.64 -13.38
C PRO A 58 -3.64 -41.39 -12.08
N GLY A 59 -3.82 -40.63 -11.00
CA GLY A 59 -4.31 -41.12 -9.72
C GLY A 59 -5.09 -40.03 -8.98
N VAL A 60 -6.04 -40.41 -8.14
CA VAL A 60 -6.90 -39.44 -7.40
C VAL A 60 -6.04 -38.41 -6.63
N MET A 61 -4.94 -38.86 -6.03
CA MET A 61 -3.98 -37.99 -5.34
C MET A 61 -3.33 -36.95 -6.28
N THR A 62 -3.00 -37.32 -7.52
CA THR A 62 -2.39 -36.40 -8.49
C THR A 62 -3.36 -35.35 -9.02
N ILE A 63 -4.65 -35.70 -9.14
CA ILE A 63 -5.70 -34.74 -9.51
C ILE A 63 -5.89 -33.72 -8.39
N ILE A 64 -5.93 -34.18 -7.13
CA ILE A 64 -5.99 -33.31 -5.96
C ILE A 64 -4.75 -32.41 -5.89
N ALA A 65 -3.55 -32.97 -6.11
CA ALA A 65 -2.31 -32.21 -6.12
C ALA A 65 -2.26 -31.17 -7.25
N GLY A 66 -2.71 -31.53 -8.45
CA GLY A 66 -2.78 -30.60 -9.59
C GLY A 66 -3.78 -29.46 -9.36
N LEU A 67 -4.96 -29.77 -8.82
CA LEU A 67 -5.94 -28.75 -8.43
C LEU A 67 -5.37 -27.84 -7.33
N GLY A 68 -4.73 -28.41 -6.32
CA GLY A 68 -4.07 -27.67 -5.24
C GLY A 68 -2.98 -26.73 -5.77
N LEU A 69 -2.20 -27.19 -6.76
CA LEU A 69 -1.15 -26.40 -7.39
C LEU A 69 -1.71 -25.22 -8.21
N LEU A 70 -2.85 -25.41 -8.89
CA LEU A 70 -3.57 -24.33 -9.58
C LEU A 70 -4.11 -23.28 -8.59
N VAL A 71 -4.75 -23.73 -7.51
CA VAL A 71 -5.28 -22.84 -6.46
C VAL A 71 -4.14 -22.07 -5.79
N LEU A 72 -3.02 -22.73 -5.50
CA LEU A 72 -1.85 -22.09 -4.90
C LEU A 72 -1.26 -21.00 -5.81
N GLY A 73 -1.05 -21.31 -7.10
CA GLY A 73 -0.58 -20.32 -8.07
C GLY A 73 -1.53 -19.12 -8.20
N GLY A 74 -2.83 -19.37 -8.29
CA GLY A 74 -3.86 -18.33 -8.34
C GLY A 74 -3.91 -17.47 -7.06
N ALA A 75 -3.79 -18.09 -5.89
CA ALA A 75 -3.79 -17.39 -4.61
C ALA A 75 -2.58 -16.45 -4.45
N VAL A 76 -1.40 -16.84 -4.94
CA VAL A 76 -0.20 -15.97 -4.91
C VAL A 76 -0.39 -14.73 -5.77
N VAL A 77 -0.93 -14.88 -7.00
CA VAL A 77 -1.23 -13.73 -7.87
C VAL A 77 -2.32 -12.86 -7.27
N PHE A 78 -3.39 -13.48 -6.74
CA PHE A 78 -4.46 -12.76 -6.06
C PHE A 78 -3.93 -11.97 -4.86
N PHE A 79 -3.03 -12.54 -4.06
CA PHE A 79 -2.41 -11.84 -2.93
C PHE A 79 -1.60 -10.61 -3.37
N MET A 80 -0.80 -10.73 -4.45
CA MET A 80 -0.01 -9.60 -4.99
C MET A 80 -0.88 -8.46 -5.53
N VAL A 81 -1.98 -8.80 -6.20
CA VAL A 81 -2.94 -7.81 -6.70
C VAL A 81 -3.71 -7.20 -5.54
N LYS A 82 -4.22 -8.04 -4.62
CA LYS A 82 -4.94 -7.61 -3.42
C LYS A 82 -4.07 -6.70 -2.56
N PHE A 83 -2.76 -6.93 -2.47
CA PHE A 83 -1.85 -6.06 -1.71
C PHE A 83 -1.87 -4.61 -2.20
N VAL A 84 -1.94 -4.36 -3.52
CA VAL A 84 -2.06 -3.00 -4.08
C VAL A 84 -3.39 -2.34 -3.80
N PHE A 85 -4.48 -3.13 -3.79
CA PHE A 85 -5.83 -2.65 -3.54
C PHE A 85 -6.22 -2.69 -2.06
N THR A 86 -5.37 -3.23 -1.19
CA THR A 86 -5.60 -3.22 0.25
C THR A 86 -5.30 -1.83 0.77
N VAL A 87 -6.37 -1.04 0.85
CA VAL A 87 -6.42 0.18 1.64
C VAL A 87 -6.33 -0.22 3.11
N SER A 88 -5.20 0.09 3.75
CA SER A 88 -5.09 0.00 5.21
C SER A 88 -6.08 1.00 5.79
N LYS A 89 -7.16 0.48 6.38
CA LYS A 89 -8.14 1.28 7.10
C LYS A 89 -7.50 1.62 8.44
N ASP A 90 -7.18 2.90 8.65
CA ASP A 90 -6.91 3.42 9.99
C ASP A 90 -8.19 3.26 10.82
N GLU A 91 -8.19 2.29 11.73
CA GLU A 91 -9.25 2.13 12.72
C GLU A 91 -9.22 3.34 13.66
N LYS A 92 -10.25 4.19 13.55
CA LYS A 92 -10.39 5.47 14.25
C LYS A 92 -10.74 5.29 15.74
N GLU A 93 -10.14 4.34 16.43
CA GLU A 93 -10.59 3.94 17.78
C GLU A 93 -10.28 4.97 18.87
N ALA A 94 -9.32 5.87 18.67
CA ALA A 94 -8.90 6.83 19.70
C ALA A 94 -9.25 8.29 19.39
N ARG A 95 -10.30 8.58 18.61
CA ARG A 95 -10.73 9.96 18.34
C ARG A 95 -11.89 10.35 19.24
N VAL A 96 -11.61 11.09 20.32
CA VAL A 96 -12.64 11.68 21.19
C VAL A 96 -12.89 13.13 20.76
N GLU A 97 -14.12 13.46 20.40
CA GLU A 97 -14.56 14.85 20.15
C GLU A 97 -14.74 15.57 21.49
N THR A 98 -14.05 16.70 21.69
CA THR A 98 -14.26 17.56 22.86
C THR A 98 -14.66 18.97 22.44
N ASN A 99 -15.67 19.52 23.13
CA ASN A 99 -16.23 20.85 22.86
C ASN A 99 -15.54 21.98 23.66
N GLU A 100 -14.41 21.70 24.30
CA GLU A 100 -13.80 22.52 25.37
C GLU A 100 -12.72 23.50 24.85
N THR A 101 -12.91 24.15 23.70
CA THR A 101 -11.96 25.17 23.23
C THR A 101 -12.63 26.53 23.06
N ASN A 102 -12.20 27.52 23.84
CA ASN A 102 -12.66 28.92 23.80
C ASN A 102 -12.08 29.67 22.58
N THR A 103 -12.22 29.09 21.39
CA THR A 103 -11.74 29.62 20.10
C THR A 103 -12.85 29.51 19.06
N ARG A 104 -12.71 30.20 17.92
CA ARG A 104 -13.70 30.13 16.82
C ARG A 104 -13.91 28.65 16.43
N PHE A 105 -15.15 28.17 16.53
CA PHE A 105 -15.49 26.75 16.49
C PHE A 105 -14.93 26.06 15.22
N PRO A 106 -13.95 25.15 15.34
CA PRO A 106 -13.43 24.39 14.22
C PRO A 106 -14.45 23.34 13.77
N LYS A 107 -14.43 22.96 12.49
CA LYS A 107 -15.49 22.13 11.88
C LYS A 107 -15.52 20.69 12.41
N LYS A 108 -14.40 20.16 12.95
CA LYS A 108 -14.24 18.83 13.58
C LYS A 108 -13.04 18.90 14.57
N ILE A 109 -13.17 18.30 15.77
CA ILE A 109 -12.11 18.26 16.79
C ILE A 109 -11.80 16.80 17.10
N TYR A 110 -10.53 16.40 17.03
CA TYR A 110 -10.11 15.04 17.36
C TYR A 110 -9.02 15.09 18.44
N LEU A 111 -9.27 14.51 19.61
CA LEU A 111 -8.22 14.23 20.58
C LEU A 111 -7.56 12.89 20.26
N SER A 112 -6.23 12.85 20.26
CA SER A 112 -5.43 11.62 20.21
C SER A 112 -4.76 11.45 21.57
N GLN A 113 -4.86 10.25 22.16
CA GLN A 113 -4.46 10.04 23.55
C GLN A 113 -2.94 10.03 23.79
N ASP A 114 -2.13 10.05 22.73
CA ASP A 114 -0.68 9.83 22.85
C ASP A 114 0.23 11.03 22.51
N VAL A 115 -0.28 12.14 21.92
CA VAL A 115 0.57 13.31 21.58
C VAL A 115 -0.18 14.65 21.55
N ASN A 116 0.48 15.73 21.98
CA ASN A 116 -0.03 17.12 22.03
C ASN A 116 -0.37 17.74 20.66
N ALA A 117 0.07 17.13 19.55
CA ALA A 117 -0.34 17.45 18.18
C ALA A 117 -0.13 16.23 17.28
N CYS A 118 -1.20 15.67 16.70
CA CYS A 118 -1.11 14.60 15.72
C CYS A 118 -1.71 15.05 14.38
N VAL A 119 -1.01 14.73 13.30
CA VAL A 119 -1.54 14.83 11.93
C VAL A 119 -1.87 13.41 11.48
N PHE A 120 -3.15 13.12 11.27
CA PHE A 120 -3.59 11.82 10.78
C PHE A 120 -3.56 11.80 9.25
N TYR A 121 -2.82 10.85 8.69
CA TYR A 121 -2.86 10.55 7.27
C TYR A 121 -3.73 9.30 7.06
N HIS A 122 -4.47 9.25 5.96
CA HIS A 122 -5.07 8.00 5.51
C HIS A 122 -3.95 7.12 4.95
N SER A 123 -3.62 6.03 5.65
CA SER A 123 -2.47 5.18 5.37
C SER A 123 -2.71 4.20 4.22
N SER A 124 -3.33 4.65 3.13
CA SER A 124 -3.56 3.84 1.93
C SER A 124 -2.40 3.95 0.96
N PHE A 125 -2.07 2.88 0.24
CA PHE A 125 -1.01 2.89 -0.79
C PHE A 125 -1.14 4.05 -1.80
N TRP A 126 -2.38 4.46 -2.07
CA TRP A 126 -2.73 5.53 -3.00
C TRP A 126 -2.52 6.95 -2.46
N SER A 127 -2.45 7.17 -1.13
CA SER A 127 -2.22 8.51 -0.54
C SER A 127 -0.79 9.01 -0.72
N MET A 128 0.10 8.15 -1.21
CA MET A 128 1.49 8.44 -1.52
C MET A 128 1.68 9.17 -2.86
N PHE A 129 0.67 9.16 -3.73
CA PHE A 129 0.70 9.86 -5.01
C PHE A 129 0.06 11.26 -4.86
N PRO A 130 0.77 12.35 -5.22
CA PRO A 130 0.28 13.72 -5.06
C PRO A 130 -0.93 14.09 -5.93
N ALA A 131 -1.35 13.21 -6.87
CA ALA A 131 -2.54 13.39 -7.69
C ALA A 131 -3.82 12.78 -7.08
N TYR A 132 -3.70 11.98 -6.01
CA TYR A 132 -4.83 11.36 -5.29
C TYR A 132 -5.01 12.01 -3.91
N SER A 133 -4.88 13.33 -3.88
CA SER A 133 -5.17 14.16 -2.70
C SER A 133 -6.33 15.10 -3.03
N GLU A 134 -7.50 14.53 -3.34
CA GLU A 134 -8.77 15.25 -3.44
C GLU A 134 -9.76 14.53 -2.52
N GLU A 135 -9.99 15.05 -1.32
CA GLU A 135 -11.09 15.94 -0.90
C GLU A 135 -12.02 15.17 0.06
N PRO A 136 -12.80 15.86 0.93
CA PRO A 136 -12.73 15.81 2.41
C PRO A 136 -13.33 14.60 3.15
#